data_AF-A0A2S0KJK8-F1
#
_entry.id   AF-A0A2S0KJK8-F1
#
_cell.length_a   1.000
_cell.length_b   1.000
_cell.length_c   1.000
_cell.angle_alpha   90.00
_cell.angle_beta   90.00
_cell.angle_gamma   90.00
#
_symmetry.space_group_name_H-M   'P 1'
#
loop_
_entity.id
_entity.type
_entity.pdbx_description
1 polymer ?
#
loop_
_entity_poly.entity_id
_entity_poly.type
_entity_poly.pdbx_seq_one_letter_code
_entity_poly.pdbx_strand_id
1 'polypeptide(L)'
;MSRAYGWDGGQIVPAEADVIRDLATKTIAGTPTAHLVKDLNERGIPTVTGARWSTPTLGRLLKNPRLIGKRQARDGQLIDNPDAPPILDLDTWNALQAVMRSEDRQRFAPTRHRETLLAGLLRCGRCGGPLYWTGGDAFSCGDTDCKGVRIQQAIAETEITERVLVRLTSTGWLDALSAALHSVDAQRDIIADCDARMVRLAEEFGAGGNPAAFEAGMAAARRRKAEAEAALDAAVVAKAMPSLAPADVVQWWTDATMKDHRAVLNLLIDHVDVAARKPGRTGADRLDIVWKESET
;
A
#
# COMPACT_ATOMS: atom_id res chain seq x y z
N MET A 1 -31.72 10.18 12.75
CA MET A 1 -30.26 9.97 12.50
C MET A 1 -29.92 8.58 13.02
N SER A 2 -29.25 7.74 12.21
CA SER A 2 -28.78 6.42 12.68
C SER A 2 -27.66 6.60 13.71
N ARG A 3 -27.66 5.78 14.77
CA ARG A 3 -26.59 5.76 15.77
C ARG A 3 -25.23 5.35 15.17
N ALA A 4 -24.15 5.61 15.89
CA ALA A 4 -22.81 5.17 15.49
C ALA A 4 -22.59 3.71 15.87
N TYR A 5 -21.95 2.91 15.00
CA TYR A 5 -21.60 1.52 15.35
C TYR A 5 -20.63 1.51 16.54
N GLY A 6 -20.96 0.77 17.60
CA GLY A 6 -20.27 0.76 18.89
C GLY A 6 -20.98 1.56 19.98
N TRP A 7 -21.93 2.44 19.63
CA TRP A 7 -22.62 3.30 20.60
C TRP A 7 -24.13 3.40 20.36
N ASP A 8 -24.87 3.60 21.44
CA ASP A 8 -26.28 3.98 21.41
C ASP A 8 -26.56 5.00 22.52
N GLY A 9 -27.12 6.15 22.17
CA GLY A 9 -27.42 7.21 23.16
C GLY A 9 -26.23 7.66 24.03
N GLY A 10 -24.99 7.57 23.53
CA GLY A 10 -23.78 7.89 24.29
C GLY A 10 -23.25 6.77 25.19
N GLN A 11 -23.90 5.61 25.20
CA GLN A 11 -23.44 4.40 25.88
C GLN A 11 -22.76 3.46 24.91
N ILE A 12 -21.80 2.67 25.39
CA ILE A 12 -21.16 1.62 24.59
C ILE A 12 -22.13 0.46 24.40
N VAL A 13 -22.27 -0.02 23.17
CA VAL A 13 -22.97 -1.27 22.85
C VAL A 13 -21.95 -2.42 22.93
N PRO A 14 -21.99 -3.30 23.95
CA PRO A 14 -20.90 -4.24 24.23
C PRO A 14 -20.56 -5.15 23.03
N ALA A 15 -21.58 -5.75 22.40
CA ALA A 15 -21.38 -6.64 21.26
C ALA A 15 -20.71 -5.95 20.05
N GLU A 16 -21.05 -4.68 19.79
CA GLU A 16 -20.44 -3.92 18.69
C GLU A 16 -19.03 -3.44 19.05
N ALA A 17 -18.80 -3.11 20.33
CA ALA A 17 -17.48 -2.75 20.83
C ALA A 17 -16.50 -3.93 20.77
N ASP A 18 -16.94 -5.14 21.08
CA ASP A 18 -16.11 -6.33 20.95
C ASP A 18 -15.73 -6.61 19.49
N VAL A 19 -16.66 -6.38 18.56
CA VAL A 19 -16.36 -6.42 17.12
C VAL A 19 -15.31 -5.37 16.75
N ILE A 20 -15.41 -4.14 17.25
CA ILE A 20 -14.40 -3.09 16.99
C ILE A 20 -13.03 -3.50 17.52
N ARG A 21 -12.95 -4.05 18.73
CA ARG A 21 -11.68 -4.51 19.33
C ARG A 21 -11.07 -5.64 18.51
N ASP A 22 -11.85 -6.66 18.15
CA ASP A 22 -11.41 -7.76 17.28
C ASP A 22 -10.87 -7.25 15.94
N LEU A 23 -11.59 -6.33 15.30
CA LEU A 23 -11.16 -5.72 14.04
C LEU A 23 -9.87 -4.91 14.18
N ALA A 24 -9.70 -4.17 15.28
CA ALA A 24 -8.49 -3.43 15.57
C ALA A 24 -7.30 -4.39 15.74
N THR A 25 -7.45 -5.43 16.57
CA THR A 25 -6.42 -6.45 16.80
C THR A 25 -6.01 -7.14 15.51
N LYS A 26 -6.96 -7.64 14.72
CA LYS A 26 -6.67 -8.30 13.43
C LYS A 26 -6.03 -7.34 12.42
N THR A 27 -6.44 -6.08 12.42
CA THR A 27 -5.83 -5.07 11.53
C THR A 27 -4.39 -4.80 11.93
N ILE A 28 -4.10 -4.63 13.22
CA ILE A 28 -2.73 -4.44 13.74
C ILE A 28 -1.85 -5.65 13.41
N ALA A 29 -2.42 -6.86 13.48
CA ALA A 29 -1.76 -8.10 13.05
C ALA A 29 -1.58 -8.23 11.52
N GLY A 30 -1.93 -7.22 10.72
CA GLY A 30 -1.70 -7.18 9.28
C GLY A 30 -2.82 -7.79 8.42
N THR A 31 -3.96 -8.18 9.00
CA THR A 31 -5.07 -8.76 8.22
C THR A 31 -5.61 -7.74 7.21
N PRO A 32 -5.75 -8.08 5.91
CA PRO A 32 -6.30 -7.16 4.92
C PRO A 32 -7.75 -6.76 5.23
N THR A 33 -8.10 -5.47 5.05
CA THR A 33 -9.46 -4.96 5.32
C THR A 33 -10.54 -5.72 4.53
N ALA A 34 -10.21 -6.21 3.33
CA ALA A 34 -11.12 -7.01 2.53
C ALA A 34 -11.48 -8.35 3.19
N HIS A 35 -10.50 -9.01 3.85
CA HIS A 35 -10.74 -10.25 4.59
C HIS A 35 -11.61 -10.01 5.82
N LEU A 36 -11.40 -8.89 6.53
CA LEU A 36 -12.25 -8.51 7.66
C LEU A 36 -13.70 -8.26 7.23
N VAL A 37 -13.91 -7.58 6.10
CA VAL A 37 -15.24 -7.38 5.52
C VAL A 37 -15.90 -8.72 5.15
N LYS A 38 -15.12 -9.65 4.58
CA LYS A 38 -15.60 -10.99 4.25
C LYS A 38 -16.02 -11.74 5.52
N ASP A 39 -15.17 -11.79 6.54
CA ASP A 39 -15.44 -12.42 7.85
C ASP A 39 -16.72 -11.89 8.49
N LEU A 40 -16.85 -10.56 8.63
CA LEU A 40 -18.05 -9.94 9.22
C LEU A 40 -19.33 -10.33 8.48
N ASN A 41 -19.28 -10.32 7.14
CA ASN A 41 -20.43 -10.63 6.32
C ASN A 41 -20.78 -12.13 6.30
N GLU A 42 -19.78 -13.02 6.39
CA GLU A 42 -19.99 -14.48 6.50
C GLU A 42 -20.55 -14.86 7.88
N ARG A 43 -20.11 -14.16 8.94
CA ARG A 43 -20.66 -14.27 10.30
C ARG A 43 -22.04 -13.61 10.45
N GLY A 44 -22.55 -12.96 9.40
CA GLY A 44 -23.85 -12.30 9.42
C GLY A 44 -23.93 -11.09 10.35
N ILE A 45 -22.81 -10.43 10.65
CA ILE A 45 -22.75 -9.25 11.52
C ILE A 45 -23.09 -8.01 10.68
N PRO A 46 -24.25 -7.36 10.86
CA PRO A 46 -24.66 -6.23 10.03
C PRO A 46 -24.06 -4.90 10.52
N THR A 47 -24.16 -3.85 9.70
CA THR A 47 -23.98 -2.47 10.16
C THR A 47 -25.21 -1.99 10.95
N VAL A 48 -25.15 -0.80 11.55
CA VAL A 48 -26.29 -0.18 12.27
C VAL A 48 -27.57 -0.10 11.41
N THR A 49 -27.44 0.04 10.09
CA THR A 49 -28.59 0.13 9.17
C THR A 49 -29.05 -1.23 8.65
N GLY A 50 -28.50 -2.34 9.16
CA GLY A 50 -28.79 -3.69 8.66
C GLY A 50 -28.07 -4.05 7.35
N ALA A 51 -27.20 -3.18 6.84
CA ALA A 51 -26.49 -3.41 5.59
C ALA A 51 -25.25 -4.30 5.78
N ARG A 52 -24.77 -4.91 4.69
CA ARG A 52 -23.49 -5.62 4.66
C ARG A 52 -22.32 -4.65 4.79
N TRP A 53 -21.23 -5.13 5.38
CA TRP A 53 -19.99 -4.38 5.47
C TRP A 53 -19.36 -4.21 4.08
N SER A 54 -18.72 -3.06 3.88
CA SER A 54 -17.92 -2.76 2.70
C SER A 54 -16.55 -2.23 3.12
N THR A 55 -15.52 -2.38 2.28
CA THR A 55 -14.16 -1.93 2.58
C THR A 55 -14.10 -0.43 2.93
N PRO A 56 -14.78 0.48 2.19
CA PRO A 56 -14.85 1.89 2.57
C PRO A 56 -15.55 2.12 3.91
N THR A 57 -16.64 1.42 4.19
CA THR A 57 -17.40 1.57 5.44
C THR A 57 -16.55 1.14 6.64
N LEU A 58 -15.91 -0.03 6.55
CA LEU A 58 -15.02 -0.51 7.61
C LEU A 58 -13.78 0.38 7.76
N GLY A 59 -13.19 0.83 6.66
CA GLY A 59 -12.04 1.74 6.69
C GLY A 59 -12.36 3.08 7.37
N ARG A 60 -13.56 3.63 7.15
CA ARG A 60 -14.01 4.85 7.86
C ARG A 60 -14.21 4.60 9.35
N LEU A 61 -14.76 3.45 9.75
CA LEU A 61 -14.92 3.09 11.15
C LEU A 61 -13.55 3.03 11.86
N LEU A 62 -12.60 2.27 11.32
CA LEU A 62 -11.29 2.03 11.96
C LEU A 62 -10.41 3.29 12.02
N LYS A 63 -10.65 4.30 11.18
CA LYS A 63 -9.96 5.60 11.22
C LYS A 63 -10.62 6.61 12.15
N ASN A 64 -11.81 6.33 12.68
CA ASN A 64 -12.60 7.33 13.38
C ASN A 64 -12.02 7.63 14.77
N PRO A 65 -11.69 8.90 15.10
CA PRO A 65 -11.23 9.29 16.43
C PRO A 65 -12.25 9.03 17.55
N ARG A 66 -13.53 8.82 17.20
CA ARG A 66 -14.57 8.41 18.15
C ARG A 66 -14.20 7.13 18.90
N LEU A 67 -13.41 6.24 18.30
CA LEU A 67 -12.93 5.01 18.93
C LEU A 67 -12.13 5.26 20.21
N ILE A 68 -11.46 6.42 20.31
CA ILE A 68 -10.67 6.85 21.48
C ILE A 68 -11.35 7.98 22.25
N GLY A 69 -12.67 8.14 22.07
CA GLY A 69 -13.45 9.19 22.73
C GLY A 69 -13.09 10.60 22.30
N LYS A 70 -12.57 10.76 21.07
CA LYS A 70 -12.24 12.07 20.48
C LYS A 70 -13.10 12.37 19.27
N ARG A 71 -13.10 13.63 18.85
CA ARG A 71 -13.68 14.10 17.58
C ARG A 71 -12.73 15.11 16.95
N GLN A 72 -12.80 15.23 15.64
CA GLN A 72 -12.00 16.21 14.91
C GLN A 72 -12.72 17.56 14.92
N ALA A 73 -12.03 18.60 15.38
CA ALA A 73 -12.47 19.99 15.29
C ALA A 73 -12.30 20.53 13.86
N ARG A 74 -12.88 21.70 13.57
CA ARG A 74 -12.84 22.32 12.22
C ARG A 74 -11.42 22.63 11.74
N ASP A 75 -10.50 22.85 12.68
CA ASP A 75 -9.08 23.11 12.44
C ASP A 75 -8.24 21.81 12.34
N GLY A 76 -8.89 20.65 12.42
CA GLY A 76 -8.25 19.34 12.32
C GLY A 76 -7.74 18.77 13.64
N GLN A 77 -7.79 19.53 14.76
CA GLN A 77 -7.33 19.04 16.06
C GLN A 77 -8.27 17.97 16.64
N LEU A 78 -7.71 16.99 17.34
CA LEU A 78 -8.50 16.01 18.08
C LEU A 78 -8.87 16.58 19.45
N ILE A 79 -10.15 16.85 19.64
CA ILE A 79 -10.73 17.31 20.91
C ILE A 79 -11.57 16.20 21.54
N ASP A 80 -11.79 16.29 22.85
CA ASP A 80 -12.59 15.28 23.56
C ASP A 80 -14.04 15.27 23.07
N ASN A 81 -14.60 14.06 23.02
CA ASN A 81 -15.96 13.80 22.60
C ASN A 81 -16.74 13.20 23.77
N PRO A 82 -17.41 14.03 24.59
CA PRO A 82 -18.12 13.57 25.78
C PRO A 82 -19.27 12.59 25.47
N ASP A 83 -19.78 12.60 24.22
CA ASP A 83 -20.87 11.73 23.77
C ASP A 83 -20.39 10.35 23.28
N ALA A 84 -19.10 10.03 23.46
CA ALA A 84 -18.49 8.80 23.00
C ALA A 84 -17.45 8.29 24.01
N PRO A 85 -17.84 7.46 24.97
CA PRO A 85 -16.88 6.74 25.79
C PRO A 85 -15.92 5.92 24.89
N PRO A 86 -14.61 5.90 25.18
CA PRO A 86 -13.62 5.24 24.34
C PRO A 86 -13.83 3.71 24.33
N ILE A 87 -13.71 3.11 23.15
CA ILE A 87 -13.73 1.64 22.95
C ILE A 87 -12.29 1.10 22.90
N LEU A 88 -11.37 1.89 22.35
CA LEU A 88 -9.94 1.62 22.28
C LEU A 88 -9.17 2.65 23.12
N ASP A 89 -8.02 2.25 23.65
CA ASP A 89 -7.04 3.19 24.17
C ASP A 89 -6.26 3.90 23.04
N LEU A 90 -5.52 4.94 23.41
CA LEU A 90 -4.79 5.78 22.46
C LEU A 90 -3.67 4.99 21.75
N ASP A 91 -2.99 4.09 22.45
CA ASP A 91 -1.84 3.36 21.92
C ASP A 91 -2.28 2.32 20.88
N THR A 92 -3.35 1.58 21.17
CA THR A 92 -4.00 0.66 20.24
C THR A 92 -4.49 1.39 19.00
N TRP A 93 -5.09 2.57 19.16
CA TRP A 93 -5.54 3.37 18.03
C TRP A 93 -4.38 3.93 17.20
N ASN A 94 -3.29 4.35 17.83
CA ASN A 94 -2.08 4.81 17.13
C ASN A 94 -1.45 3.67 16.32
N ALA A 95 -1.31 2.47 16.90
CA ALA A 95 -0.85 1.27 16.19
C ALA A 95 -1.76 0.92 15.01
N LEU A 96 -3.08 0.99 15.22
CA LEU A 96 -4.07 0.81 14.16
C LEU A 96 -3.89 1.85 13.04
N GLN A 97 -3.73 3.14 13.36
CA GLN A 97 -3.53 4.20 12.38
C GLN A 97 -2.22 4.01 11.60
N ALA A 98 -1.13 3.59 12.26
CA ALA A 98 0.15 3.32 11.61
C ALA A 98 0.00 2.23 10.54
N VAL A 99 -0.65 1.10 10.87
CA VAL A 99 -0.90 0.02 9.91
C VAL A 99 -1.89 0.44 8.81
N MET A 100 -2.89 1.25 9.14
CA MET A 100 -3.84 1.75 8.13
C MET A 100 -3.23 2.77 7.16
N ARG A 101 -2.11 3.39 7.53
CA ARG A 101 -1.38 4.37 6.73
C ARG A 101 -0.14 3.81 6.03
N SER A 102 0.32 2.61 6.42
CA SER A 102 1.55 2.03 5.88
C SER A 102 1.53 1.93 4.36
N GLU A 103 2.67 2.27 3.75
CA GLU A 103 2.85 2.30 2.30
C GLU A 103 2.64 0.90 1.70
N ASP A 104 3.07 -0.15 2.37
CA ASP A 104 2.90 -1.54 1.91
C ASP A 104 1.42 -1.95 1.79
N ARG A 105 0.55 -1.49 2.70
CA ARG A 105 -0.88 -1.76 2.61
C ARG A 105 -1.56 -0.96 1.50
N GLN A 106 -1.00 0.19 1.14
CA GLN A 106 -1.47 1.01 0.02
C GLN A 106 -0.95 0.48 -1.32
N ARG A 107 0.27 -0.09 -1.36
CA ARG A 107 0.91 -0.69 -2.54
C ARG A 107 0.14 -1.91 -3.06
N PHE A 108 -0.44 -2.72 -2.16
CA PHE A 108 -1.13 -3.96 -2.50
C PHE A 108 -2.65 -3.92 -2.28
N ALA A 109 -3.26 -2.74 -2.11
CA ALA A 109 -4.71 -2.64 -2.00
C ALA A 109 -5.35 -3.11 -3.32
N PRO A 110 -6.20 -4.16 -3.32
CA PRO A 110 -6.87 -4.60 -4.54
C PRO A 110 -7.72 -3.44 -5.05
N THR A 111 -7.36 -2.93 -6.23
CA THR A 111 -8.13 -1.90 -6.90
C THR A 111 -9.49 -2.50 -7.22
N ARG A 112 -10.58 -1.93 -6.68
CA ARG A 112 -11.98 -2.23 -7.06
C ARG A 112 -12.29 -1.93 -8.54
N HIS A 113 -11.27 -1.63 -9.33
CA HIS A 113 -11.32 -1.12 -10.68
C HIS A 113 -10.36 -1.95 -11.53
N ARG A 114 -10.71 -2.06 -12.82
CA ARG A 114 -9.97 -2.75 -13.89
C ARG A 114 -8.45 -2.71 -13.65
N GLU A 115 -7.81 -3.87 -13.75
CA GLU A 115 -6.35 -3.94 -13.73
C GLU A 115 -5.81 -3.26 -15.00
N THR A 116 -5.27 -2.05 -14.82
CA THR A 116 -4.61 -1.26 -15.86
C THR A 116 -3.11 -1.33 -15.66
N LEU A 117 -2.33 -1.04 -16.71
CA LEU A 117 -0.86 -1.01 -16.65
C LEU A 117 -0.33 -0.23 -15.44
N LEU A 118 -0.93 0.94 -15.18
CA LEU A 118 -0.48 1.88 -14.15
C LEU A 118 -1.24 1.81 -12.82
N ALA A 119 -2.06 0.78 -12.63
CA ALA A 119 -2.85 0.63 -11.40
C ALA A 119 -1.92 0.51 -10.19
N GLY A 120 -2.10 1.40 -9.21
CA GLY A 120 -1.30 1.47 -7.97
C GLY A 120 -0.08 2.38 -8.02
N LEU A 121 0.34 2.85 -9.20
CA LEU A 121 1.59 3.62 -9.37
C LEU A 121 1.38 5.14 -9.35
N LEU A 122 0.21 5.63 -9.75
CA LEU A 122 -0.03 7.06 -9.93
C LEU A 122 -0.43 7.76 -8.62
N ARG A 123 0.22 8.90 -8.33
CA ARG A 123 0.00 9.75 -7.15
C ARG A 123 -0.38 11.18 -7.54
N CYS A 124 -1.19 11.80 -6.69
CA CYS A 124 -1.70 13.15 -6.91
C CYS A 124 -0.66 14.17 -6.48
N GLY A 125 -0.08 14.93 -7.42
CA GLY A 125 0.87 15.99 -7.11
C GLY A 125 0.28 17.20 -6.35
N ARG A 126 -0.94 17.10 -5.80
CA ARG A 126 -1.52 18.08 -4.86
C ARG A 126 -1.62 17.54 -3.44
N CYS A 127 -2.18 16.34 -3.27
CA CYS A 127 -2.46 15.77 -1.95
C CYS A 127 -1.66 14.50 -1.62
N GLY A 128 -0.82 14.01 -2.55
CA GLY A 128 -0.09 12.75 -2.43
C GLY A 128 -0.96 11.49 -2.53
N GLY A 129 -2.30 11.63 -2.54
CA GLY A 129 -3.22 10.51 -2.61
C GLY A 129 -3.14 9.74 -3.93
N PRO A 130 -3.51 8.44 -3.95
CA PRO A 130 -3.50 7.64 -5.16
C PRO A 130 -4.52 8.14 -6.20
N LEU A 131 -4.17 7.96 -7.48
CA LEU A 131 -5.12 8.08 -8.57
C LEU A 131 -5.72 6.71 -8.89
N TYR A 132 -7.00 6.71 -9.22
CA TYR A 132 -7.75 5.53 -9.63
C TYR A 132 -8.24 5.70 -11.05
N TRP A 133 -8.32 4.58 -11.77
CA TRP A 133 -9.03 4.56 -13.05
C TRP A 133 -10.52 4.84 -12.80
N THR A 134 -11.08 5.83 -13.48
CA THR A 134 -12.43 6.36 -13.21
C THR A 134 -13.47 6.03 -14.29
N GLY A 135 -13.18 5.07 -15.18
CA GLY A 135 -14.01 4.81 -16.36
C GLY A 135 -13.68 5.72 -17.54
N GLY A 136 -13.94 5.24 -18.76
CA GLY A 136 -13.56 5.93 -20.00
C GLY A 136 -12.07 5.76 -20.31
N ASP A 137 -11.31 6.85 -20.18
CA ASP A 137 -9.95 6.98 -20.71
C ASP A 137 -8.96 7.63 -19.73
N ALA A 138 -9.22 7.64 -18.41
CA ALA A 138 -8.42 8.44 -17.48
C ALA A 138 -8.33 7.95 -16.04
N PHE A 139 -7.24 8.37 -15.40
CA PHE A 139 -6.99 8.28 -13.97
C PHE A 139 -7.34 9.59 -13.28
N SER A 140 -7.98 9.54 -12.11
CA SER A 140 -8.31 10.71 -11.29
C SER A 140 -8.04 10.45 -9.81
N CYS A 141 -7.71 11.51 -9.08
CA CYS A 141 -7.51 11.44 -7.62
C CYS A 141 -8.77 10.90 -6.94
N GLY A 142 -8.60 9.97 -5.99
CA GLY A 142 -9.71 9.37 -5.26
C GLY A 142 -10.14 10.12 -4.00
N ASP A 143 -9.47 11.22 -3.66
CA ASP A 143 -9.88 12.09 -2.56
C ASP A 143 -10.95 13.07 -3.05
N THR A 144 -12.14 13.00 -2.46
CA THR A 144 -13.28 13.85 -2.81
C THR A 144 -13.12 15.29 -2.34
N ASP A 145 -12.31 15.53 -1.31
CA ASP A 145 -12.04 16.87 -0.77
C ASP A 145 -10.88 17.56 -1.51
N CYS A 146 -10.07 16.77 -2.22
CA CYS A 146 -9.07 17.28 -3.14
C CYS A 146 -9.73 17.69 -4.46
N LYS A 147 -9.48 18.93 -4.93
CA LYS A 147 -9.72 19.32 -6.34
C LYS A 147 -8.68 18.65 -7.24
N GLY A 148 -8.71 17.33 -7.23
CA GLY A 148 -7.60 16.45 -7.55
C GLY A 148 -7.16 16.52 -9.00
N VAL A 149 -6.09 15.80 -9.28
CA VAL A 149 -5.53 15.73 -10.62
C VAL A 149 -6.23 14.63 -11.43
N ARG A 150 -6.38 14.88 -12.74
CA ARG A 150 -6.81 13.92 -13.75
C ARG A 150 -5.77 13.85 -14.85
N ILE A 151 -5.52 12.65 -15.37
CA ILE A 151 -4.65 12.41 -16.52
C ILE A 151 -5.23 11.31 -17.40
N GLN A 152 -5.12 11.48 -18.72
CA GLN A 152 -5.56 10.48 -19.67
C GLN A 152 -4.66 9.26 -19.59
N GLN A 153 -5.27 8.08 -19.64
CA GLN A 153 -4.60 6.79 -19.57
C GLN A 153 -3.57 6.66 -20.70
N ALA A 154 -3.97 6.94 -21.94
CA ALA A 154 -3.06 6.81 -23.10
C ALA A 154 -1.81 7.70 -22.97
N ILE A 155 -1.96 8.94 -22.49
CA ILE A 155 -0.82 9.86 -22.27
C ILE A 155 0.11 9.32 -21.21
N ALA A 156 -0.44 8.86 -20.08
CA ALA A 156 0.36 8.33 -18.98
C ALA A 156 1.07 7.03 -19.36
N GLU A 157 0.35 6.10 -19.99
CA GLU A 157 0.91 4.80 -20.40
C GLU A 157 2.01 4.98 -21.45
N THR A 158 1.81 5.81 -22.46
CA THR A 158 2.83 6.05 -23.51
C THR A 158 4.12 6.62 -22.92
N GLU A 159 4.05 7.73 -22.17
CA GLU A 159 5.23 8.38 -21.61
C GLU A 159 5.98 7.47 -20.63
N ILE A 160 5.25 6.78 -19.75
CA ILE A 160 5.88 5.90 -18.75
C ILE A 160 6.51 4.69 -19.44
N THR A 161 5.84 4.09 -20.42
CA THR A 161 6.39 2.96 -21.19
C THR A 161 7.67 3.36 -21.92
N GLU A 162 7.71 4.52 -22.58
CA GLU A 162 8.91 5.01 -23.27
C GLU A 162 10.09 5.19 -22.30
N ARG A 163 9.87 5.85 -21.16
CA ARG A 163 10.93 6.05 -20.15
C ARG A 163 11.39 4.75 -19.51
N VAL A 164 10.47 3.80 -19.30
CA VAL A 164 10.78 2.47 -18.78
C VAL A 164 11.64 1.70 -19.77
N LEU A 165 11.28 1.68 -21.07
CA LEU A 165 12.06 1.01 -22.11
C LEU A 165 13.50 1.50 -22.16
N VAL A 166 13.73 2.83 -22.08
CA VAL A 166 15.09 3.40 -22.01
C VAL A 166 15.88 2.82 -20.83
N ARG A 167 15.24 2.70 -19.66
CA ARG A 167 15.86 2.15 -18.45
C ARG A 167 16.08 0.64 -18.53
N LEU A 168 15.16 -0.10 -19.14
CA LEU A 168 15.29 -1.55 -19.37
C LEU A 168 16.51 -1.92 -20.21
N THR A 169 16.88 -1.05 -21.14
CA THR A 169 18.06 -1.27 -21.99
C THR A 169 19.36 -0.72 -21.40
N SER A 170 19.32 -0.15 -20.19
CA SER A 170 20.53 0.37 -19.54
C SER A 170 21.41 -0.77 -19.00
N THR A 171 22.73 -0.64 -19.18
CA THR A 171 23.69 -1.67 -18.75
C THR A 171 23.60 -1.94 -17.25
N GLY A 172 23.53 -0.89 -16.43
CA GLY A 172 23.44 -1.04 -14.98
C GLY A 172 22.21 -1.84 -14.51
N TRP A 173 21.06 -1.67 -15.18
CA TRP A 173 19.88 -2.46 -14.86
C TRP A 173 19.99 -3.91 -15.32
N LEU A 174 20.53 -4.16 -16.52
CA LEU A 174 20.75 -5.51 -17.03
C LEU A 174 21.77 -6.28 -16.19
N ASP A 175 22.82 -5.61 -15.72
CA ASP A 175 23.81 -6.17 -14.80
C ASP A 175 23.17 -6.51 -13.45
N ALA A 176 22.31 -5.64 -12.91
CA ALA A 176 21.56 -5.90 -11.68
C ALA A 176 20.60 -7.10 -11.83
N LEU A 177 19.90 -7.22 -12.96
CA LEU A 177 19.07 -8.40 -13.26
C LEU A 177 19.90 -9.68 -13.36
N SER A 178 21.05 -9.61 -14.01
CA SER A 178 21.97 -10.74 -14.11
C SER A 178 22.46 -11.16 -12.72
N ALA A 179 22.87 -10.22 -11.87
CA ALA A 179 23.28 -10.51 -10.49
C ALA A 179 22.14 -11.13 -9.66
N ALA A 180 20.91 -10.64 -9.83
CA ALA A 180 19.72 -11.19 -9.18
C ALA A 180 19.47 -12.65 -9.61
N LEU A 181 19.57 -12.97 -10.91
CA LEU A 181 19.44 -14.35 -11.41
C LEU A 181 20.45 -15.31 -10.78
N HIS A 182 21.70 -14.87 -10.61
CA HIS A 182 22.79 -15.70 -10.08
C HIS A 182 22.80 -15.79 -8.55
N SER A 183 21.98 -15.00 -7.84
CA SER A 183 21.94 -14.97 -6.38
C SER A 183 20.68 -15.55 -5.76
N VAL A 184 19.77 -16.15 -6.55
CA VAL A 184 18.46 -16.64 -6.09
C VAL A 184 18.52 -17.48 -4.80
N ASP A 185 19.40 -18.47 -4.73
CA ASP A 185 19.48 -19.34 -3.55
C ASP A 185 20.06 -18.59 -2.33
N ALA A 186 21.07 -17.75 -2.54
CA ALA A 186 21.61 -16.90 -1.48
C ALA A 186 20.55 -15.91 -0.93
N GLN A 187 19.69 -15.35 -1.79
CA GLN A 187 18.61 -14.46 -1.34
C GLN A 187 17.53 -15.22 -0.55
N ARG A 188 17.21 -16.46 -0.93
CA ARG A 188 16.30 -17.32 -0.16
C ARG A 188 16.85 -17.61 1.23
N ASP A 189 18.14 -17.89 1.33
CA ASP A 189 18.81 -18.11 2.61
C ASP A 189 18.80 -16.84 3.48
N ILE A 190 19.03 -15.66 2.88
CA ILE A 190 18.93 -14.36 3.58
C ILE A 190 17.52 -14.14 4.14
N ILE A 191 16.48 -14.42 3.36
CA ILE A 191 15.09 -14.29 3.81
C ILE A 191 14.83 -15.21 5.01
N ALA A 192 15.26 -16.48 4.91
CA ALA A 192 15.09 -17.45 5.98
C ALA A 192 15.84 -17.04 7.26
N ASP A 193 17.07 -16.53 7.16
CA ASP A 193 17.81 -16.02 8.32
C ASP A 193 17.16 -14.78 8.92
N CYS A 194 16.67 -13.84 8.09
CA CYS A 194 15.96 -12.66 8.58
C CYS A 194 14.68 -13.03 9.33
N ASP A 195 13.92 -14.00 8.82
CA ASP A 195 12.73 -14.54 9.50
C ASP A 195 13.09 -15.20 10.84
N ALA A 196 14.11 -16.05 10.85
CA ALA A 196 14.60 -16.66 12.09
C ALA A 196 15.12 -15.61 13.09
N ARG A 197 15.78 -14.56 12.62
CA ARG A 197 16.27 -13.45 13.46
C ARG A 197 15.14 -12.66 14.08
N MET A 198 14.07 -12.36 13.34
CA MET A 198 12.91 -11.66 13.88
C MET A 198 12.22 -12.47 14.99
N VAL A 199 12.17 -13.80 14.85
CA VAL A 199 11.66 -14.69 15.91
C VAL A 199 12.55 -14.61 17.16
N ARG A 200 13.89 -14.76 17.00
CA ARG A 200 14.84 -14.67 18.14
C ARG A 200 14.73 -13.33 18.87
N LEU A 201 14.66 -12.22 18.14
CA LEU A 201 14.50 -10.88 18.71
C LEU A 201 13.20 -10.76 19.52
N ALA A 202 12.10 -11.34 19.03
CA ALA A 202 10.83 -11.33 19.73
C ALA A 202 10.86 -12.15 21.03
N GLU A 203 11.52 -13.31 21.02
CA GLU A 203 11.73 -14.14 22.21
C GLU A 203 12.59 -13.44 23.26
N GLU A 204 13.71 -12.84 22.85
CA GLU A 204 14.60 -12.05 23.72
C GLU A 204 13.86 -10.86 24.35
N PHE A 205 13.05 -10.15 23.56
CA PHE A 205 12.24 -9.05 24.06
C PHE A 205 11.20 -9.52 25.08
N GLY A 206 10.51 -10.63 24.79
CA GLY A 206 9.55 -11.26 25.70
C GLY A 206 10.16 -11.70 27.03
N ALA A 207 11.46 -11.99 27.06
CA ALA A 207 12.22 -12.33 28.27
C ALA A 207 12.72 -11.10 29.08
N GLY A 208 12.23 -9.89 28.76
CA GLY A 208 12.63 -8.65 29.44
C GLY A 208 13.73 -7.87 28.72
N GLY A 209 13.89 -8.09 27.41
CA GLY A 209 14.88 -7.42 26.58
C GLY A 209 14.64 -5.91 26.40
N ASN A 210 15.66 -5.21 25.90
CA ASN A 210 15.60 -3.76 25.71
C ASN A 210 14.69 -3.38 24.51
N PRO A 211 13.68 -2.50 24.70
CA PRO A 211 12.78 -2.09 23.62
C PRO A 211 13.46 -1.42 22.43
N ALA A 212 14.45 -0.55 22.66
CA ALA A 212 15.14 0.15 21.58
C ALA A 212 16.01 -0.81 20.75
N ALA A 213 16.65 -1.78 21.39
CA ALA A 213 17.42 -2.81 20.71
C ALA A 213 16.52 -3.74 19.88
N PHE A 214 15.35 -4.12 20.41
CA PHE A 214 14.35 -4.89 19.68
C PHE A 214 13.88 -4.16 18.43
N GLU A 215 13.43 -2.91 18.55
CA GLU A 215 12.96 -2.12 17.42
C GLU A 215 14.03 -1.95 16.34
N ALA A 216 15.27 -1.61 16.74
CA ALA A 216 16.38 -1.47 15.81
C ALA A 216 16.72 -2.79 15.10
N GLY A 217 16.73 -3.91 15.84
CA GLY A 217 16.98 -5.23 15.29
C GLY A 217 15.90 -5.68 14.31
N MET A 218 14.63 -5.46 14.66
CA MET A 218 13.48 -5.78 13.82
C MET A 218 13.49 -4.93 12.54
N ALA A 219 13.76 -3.64 12.65
CA ALA A 219 13.88 -2.75 11.49
C ALA A 219 15.01 -3.18 10.56
N ALA A 220 16.18 -3.56 11.09
CA ALA A 220 17.30 -4.04 10.30
C ALA A 220 16.99 -5.37 9.59
N ALA A 221 16.38 -6.34 10.29
CA ALA A 221 16.01 -7.62 9.70
C ALA A 221 14.93 -7.46 8.61
N ARG A 222 13.91 -6.63 8.84
CA ARG A 222 12.87 -6.33 7.85
C ARG A 222 13.43 -5.66 6.61
N ARG A 223 14.32 -4.67 6.78
CA ARG A 223 14.96 -4.00 5.64
C ARG A 223 15.77 -5.00 4.80
N ARG A 224 16.58 -5.82 5.46
CA ARG A 224 17.41 -6.82 4.77
C ARG A 224 16.57 -7.88 4.07
N LYS A 225 15.47 -8.32 4.68
CA LYS A 225 14.50 -9.21 4.05
C LYS A 225 13.87 -8.56 2.81
N ALA A 226 13.45 -7.31 2.90
CA ALA A 226 12.85 -6.59 1.77
C ALA A 226 13.82 -6.41 0.59
N GLU A 227 15.11 -6.15 0.86
CA GLU A 227 16.16 -6.13 -0.17
C GLU A 227 16.30 -7.50 -0.88
N ALA A 228 16.29 -8.59 -0.11
CA ALA A 228 16.40 -9.94 -0.66
C ALA A 228 15.15 -10.35 -1.45
N GLU A 229 13.96 -10.00 -0.98
CA GLU A 229 12.70 -10.20 -1.71
C GLU A 229 12.69 -9.43 -3.03
N ALA A 230 13.15 -8.16 -3.02
CA ALA A 230 13.26 -7.36 -4.24
C ALA A 230 14.25 -7.99 -5.26
N ALA A 231 15.35 -8.57 -4.79
CA ALA A 231 16.28 -9.30 -5.65
C ALA A 231 15.64 -10.58 -6.24
N LEU A 232 14.78 -11.28 -5.48
CA LEU A 232 14.03 -12.42 -6.03
C LEU A 232 12.99 -11.98 -7.07
N ASP A 233 12.29 -10.87 -6.84
CA ASP A 233 11.36 -10.31 -7.83
C ASP A 233 12.09 -9.90 -9.12
N ALA A 234 13.28 -9.30 -9.00
CA ALA A 234 14.16 -9.02 -10.13
C ALA A 234 14.55 -10.30 -10.89
N ALA A 235 14.91 -11.37 -10.16
CA ALA A 235 15.23 -12.65 -10.78
C ALA A 235 14.03 -13.28 -11.52
N VAL A 236 12.80 -13.10 -11.01
CA VAL A 236 11.58 -13.56 -11.69
C VAL A 236 11.39 -12.81 -13.01
N VAL A 237 11.54 -11.48 -13.01
CA VAL A 237 11.47 -10.66 -14.23
C VAL A 237 12.53 -11.08 -15.24
N ALA A 238 13.77 -11.28 -14.79
CA ALA A 238 14.86 -11.69 -15.66
C ALA A 238 14.66 -13.09 -16.26
N LYS A 239 14.06 -14.04 -15.52
CA LYS A 239 13.71 -15.39 -16.03
C LYS A 239 12.61 -15.37 -17.08
N ALA A 240 11.75 -14.35 -17.07
CA ALA A 240 10.70 -14.21 -18.08
C ALA A 240 11.26 -13.75 -19.43
N MET A 241 12.46 -13.17 -19.46
CA MET A 241 13.14 -12.71 -20.66
C MET A 241 13.92 -13.87 -21.31
N PRO A 242 13.93 -13.97 -22.65
CA PRO A 242 14.71 -15.01 -23.34
C PRO A 242 16.22 -14.80 -23.19
N SER A 243 16.66 -13.54 -23.14
CA SER A 243 18.03 -13.14 -22.88
C SER A 243 18.06 -11.71 -22.33
N LEU A 244 19.16 -11.33 -21.66
CA LEU A 244 19.39 -9.97 -21.17
C LEU A 244 20.17 -9.10 -22.17
N ALA A 245 20.21 -9.49 -23.46
CA ALA A 245 20.72 -8.60 -24.50
C ALA A 245 19.69 -7.49 -24.78
N PRO A 246 20.11 -6.20 -24.93
CA PRO A 246 19.16 -5.09 -25.12
C PRO A 246 18.13 -5.29 -26.24
N ALA A 247 18.54 -5.88 -27.37
CA ALA A 247 17.64 -6.16 -28.49
C ALA A 247 16.55 -7.19 -28.13
N ASP A 248 16.93 -8.24 -27.40
CA ASP A 248 16.02 -9.30 -26.97
C ASP A 248 15.05 -8.79 -25.90
N VAL A 249 15.50 -7.89 -25.01
CA VAL A 249 14.66 -7.24 -24.01
C VAL A 249 13.58 -6.36 -24.65
N VAL A 250 13.93 -5.59 -25.68
CA VAL A 250 12.98 -4.75 -26.42
C VAL A 250 11.98 -5.61 -27.19
N GLN A 251 12.45 -6.68 -27.84
CA GLN A 251 11.56 -7.61 -28.53
C GLN A 251 10.60 -8.29 -27.54
N TRP A 252 11.13 -8.82 -26.45
CA TRP A 252 10.34 -9.43 -25.38
C TRP A 252 9.27 -8.48 -24.86
N TRP A 253 9.60 -7.20 -24.62
CA TRP A 253 8.63 -6.22 -24.15
C TRP A 253 7.42 -6.08 -25.08
N THR A 254 7.63 -6.20 -26.40
CA THR A 254 6.56 -6.08 -27.39
C THR A 254 5.57 -7.25 -27.29
N ASP A 255 6.06 -8.44 -26.96
CA ASP A 255 5.28 -9.69 -26.90
C ASP A 255 4.79 -10.02 -25.47
N ALA A 256 5.34 -9.35 -24.46
CA ALA A 256 5.09 -9.59 -23.05
C ALA A 256 3.65 -9.29 -22.63
N THR A 257 3.16 -10.01 -21.62
CA THR A 257 1.80 -9.83 -21.13
C THR A 257 1.68 -8.59 -20.25
N MET A 258 0.45 -8.11 -20.03
CA MET A 258 0.17 -7.05 -19.04
C MET A 258 0.75 -7.36 -17.65
N LYS A 259 0.75 -8.64 -17.24
CA LYS A 259 1.33 -9.07 -15.97
C LYS A 259 2.84 -8.86 -15.95
N ASP A 260 3.52 -9.18 -17.05
CA ASP A 260 4.98 -9.04 -17.19
C ASP A 260 5.38 -7.56 -17.22
N HIS A 261 4.66 -6.73 -17.98
CA HIS A 261 4.88 -5.28 -17.97
C HIS A 261 4.69 -4.69 -16.58
N ARG A 262 3.66 -5.14 -15.84
CA ARG A 262 3.42 -4.69 -14.46
C ARG A 262 4.50 -5.16 -13.50
N ALA A 263 5.03 -6.38 -13.66
CA ALA A 263 6.15 -6.86 -12.86
C ALA A 263 7.39 -5.96 -13.04
N VAL A 264 7.71 -5.62 -14.28
CA VAL A 264 8.79 -4.68 -14.61
C VAL A 264 8.54 -3.29 -14.03
N LEU A 265 7.34 -2.73 -14.22
CA LEU A 265 6.98 -1.41 -13.70
C LEU A 265 7.11 -1.35 -12.17
N ASN A 266 6.60 -2.35 -11.46
CA ASN A 266 6.71 -2.42 -10.01
C ASN A 266 8.14 -2.63 -9.51
N LEU A 267 9.02 -3.20 -10.34
CA LEU A 267 10.43 -3.34 -10.02
C LEU A 267 11.20 -2.02 -10.18
N LEU A 268 10.87 -1.23 -11.19
CA LEU A 268 11.58 0.01 -11.53
C LEU A 268 11.03 1.26 -10.84
N ILE A 269 9.72 1.35 -10.70
CA ILE A 269 9.02 2.57 -10.30
C ILE A 269 8.53 2.40 -8.87
N ASP A 270 8.85 3.37 -8.00
CA ASP A 270 8.22 3.45 -6.69
C ASP A 270 6.82 4.06 -6.82
N HIS A 271 6.74 5.23 -7.46
CA HIS A 271 5.48 5.86 -7.86
C HIS A 271 5.69 6.88 -8.99
N VAL A 272 4.60 7.40 -9.53
CA VAL A 272 4.59 8.50 -10.50
C VAL A 272 3.71 9.63 -10.00
N ASP A 273 4.29 10.79 -9.77
CA ASP A 273 3.56 11.99 -9.41
C ASP A 273 2.94 12.65 -10.63
N VAL A 274 1.64 12.93 -10.53
CA VAL A 274 0.87 13.62 -11.57
C VAL A 274 0.60 15.05 -11.12
N ALA A 275 1.32 16.01 -11.69
CA ALA A 275 1.15 17.42 -11.38
C ALA A 275 -0.22 17.94 -11.85
N ALA A 276 -0.71 19.00 -11.19
CA ALA A 276 -1.93 19.69 -11.63
C ALA A 276 -1.74 20.38 -12.99
N ARG A 277 -2.83 20.49 -13.77
CA ARG A 277 -2.80 21.25 -15.04
C ARG A 277 -2.47 22.72 -14.78
N LYS A 278 -1.61 23.29 -15.61
CA LYS A 278 -1.29 24.72 -15.69
C LYS A 278 -1.32 25.17 -17.16
N PRO A 279 -1.49 26.46 -17.48
CA PRO A 279 -1.30 26.94 -18.85
C PRO A 279 0.06 26.48 -19.40
N GLY A 280 0.06 25.88 -20.59
CA GLY A 280 1.26 25.29 -21.20
C GLY A 280 1.71 23.93 -20.66
N ARG A 281 1.15 23.44 -19.53
CA ARG A 281 1.49 22.14 -18.92
C ARG A 281 0.26 21.26 -18.74
N THR A 282 -0.09 20.46 -19.75
CA THR A 282 -1.40 19.78 -19.81
C THR A 282 -1.35 18.27 -20.06
N GLY A 283 -0.22 17.74 -20.54
CA GLY A 283 -0.06 16.37 -21.01
C GLY A 283 0.98 15.56 -20.21
N ALA A 284 1.84 14.84 -20.91
CA ALA A 284 2.88 13.95 -20.35
C ALA A 284 3.93 14.71 -19.52
N ASP A 285 4.15 15.98 -19.85
CA ASP A 285 5.00 16.91 -19.12
C ASP A 285 4.60 17.10 -17.65
N ARG A 286 3.42 16.61 -17.24
CA ARG A 286 2.93 16.60 -15.85
C ARG A 286 3.34 15.36 -15.05
N LEU A 287 3.98 14.38 -15.68
CA LEU A 287 4.40 13.13 -15.07
C LEU A 287 5.82 13.26 -14.55
N ASP A 288 6.00 12.95 -13.27
CA ASP A 288 7.29 12.81 -12.64
C ASP A 288 7.45 11.39 -12.10
N ILE A 289 8.39 10.64 -12.64
CA ILE A 289 8.59 9.23 -12.26
C ILE A 289 9.60 9.18 -11.14
N VAL A 290 9.15 8.70 -9.98
CA VAL A 290 10.03 8.38 -8.86
C VAL A 290 10.46 6.93 -9.02
N TRP A 291 11.70 6.76 -9.45
CA TRP A 291 12.32 5.44 -9.60
C TRP A 291 12.66 4.87 -8.24
N LYS A 292 12.56 3.54 -8.10
CA LYS A 292 13.22 2.86 -6.99
C LYS A 292 14.72 3.06 -7.13
N GLU A 293 15.38 3.39 -6.03
CA GLU A 293 16.84 3.46 -6.01
C GLU A 293 17.38 2.08 -6.43
N SER A 294 17.89 2.01 -7.67
CA SER A 294 18.85 0.99 -8.03
C SER A 294 20.15 1.44 -7.38
N GLU A 295 20.57 0.78 -6.30
CA GLU A 295 21.94 0.91 -5.83
C GLU A 295 22.85 0.66 -7.05
N THR A 296 23.49 1.75 -7.50
CA THR A 296 24.51 1.79 -8.54
C THR A 296 25.70 0.91 -8.18
#